data_AF-D3BRQ0-F1
#
_entry.id   AF-D3BRQ0-F1
#
_cell.length_a   1.000
_cell.length_b   1.000
_cell.length_c   1.000
_cell.angle_alpha   90.00
_cell.angle_beta   90.00
_cell.angle_gamma   90.00
#
_symmetry.space_group_name_H-M   'P 1'
#
loop_
_entity.id
_entity.type
_entity.pdbx_description
1 polymer ?
#
loop_
_entity_poly.entity_id
_entity_poly.type
_entity_poly.pdbx_seq_one_letter_code
_entity_poly.pdbx_strand_id
1 'polypeptide(L)'
;MLNHNLSTVPALTSNLSSSSLSIFSPEMNNFQLLEYFILREVDQCKSWSTLFRLNSPSTDLMSQFLSNDACRTYISKFVLPIVLMVEKSNTDNIVPREVALKTIKQVTQSIGQCPEIIMSISNSLRRIVSIKFPNHWNIAVASFIFLRSISPAIVTPEKIGIKCKKLTDKQRDLKLSIVKSLQELVNSSISKPTSSSSLSSLEEEACCETDGKDKDLTDYFNRISVTPNNPDRTQRFKISPQYRNKSTYNLKQYVNDSRNEENLNDPVLLKVEEVLLAIEEKQSFMKKLKKIFK
;
A
#
# COMPACT_ATOMS: atom_id res chain seq x y z
N MET A 1 5.75 37.58 -30.20
CA MET A 1 5.05 36.51 -30.96
C MET A 1 5.83 35.23 -30.70
N LEU A 2 5.44 34.29 -29.87
CA LEU A 2 4.19 33.55 -29.84
C LEU A 2 3.81 33.22 -28.39
N ASN A 3 2.53 33.33 -28.10
CA ASN A 3 1.88 32.88 -26.88
C ASN A 3 0.63 32.11 -27.34
N HIS A 4 0.55 30.80 -27.06
CA HIS A 4 -0.62 30.12 -26.50
C HIS A 4 -0.54 28.57 -26.60
N ASN A 5 -0.70 27.96 -25.42
CA ASN A 5 -1.50 26.78 -25.10
C ASN A 5 -1.15 25.40 -25.69
N LEU A 6 -0.66 24.52 -24.82
CA LEU A 6 -1.44 23.38 -24.31
C LEU A 6 -0.90 22.94 -22.93
N SER A 7 -1.27 23.73 -21.92
CA SER A 7 -1.63 23.19 -20.62
C SER A 7 -2.90 22.36 -20.82
N THR A 8 -2.88 21.09 -20.41
CA THR A 8 -4.00 20.28 -19.89
C THR A 8 -3.69 18.79 -20.04
N VAL A 9 -3.18 18.17 -18.98
CA VAL A 9 -3.52 16.76 -18.69
C VAL A 9 -4.26 16.77 -17.35
N PRO A 10 -5.58 16.99 -17.33
CA PRO A 10 -6.36 16.93 -16.11
C PRO A 10 -6.96 15.52 -15.94
N ALA A 11 -6.85 14.97 -14.73
CA ALA A 11 -7.92 14.21 -14.09
C ALA A 11 -8.38 12.85 -14.67
N LEU A 12 -7.48 11.94 -15.08
CA LEU A 12 -7.84 10.53 -15.35
C LEU A 12 -7.14 9.48 -14.46
N THR A 13 -6.18 9.87 -13.63
CA THR A 13 -5.40 8.94 -12.79
C THR A 13 -6.10 8.50 -11.48
N SER A 14 -7.34 8.92 -11.23
CA SER A 14 -8.08 8.62 -9.99
C SER A 14 -9.12 7.48 -10.10
N ASN A 15 -9.37 6.93 -11.30
CA ASN A 15 -10.45 5.96 -11.52
C ASN A 15 -10.01 4.49 -11.76
N LEU A 16 -8.71 4.21 -11.74
CA LEU A 16 -8.14 2.89 -12.07
C LEU A 16 -8.14 1.87 -10.90
N SER A 17 -8.42 2.29 -9.66
CA SER A 17 -7.95 1.58 -8.46
C SER A 17 -8.89 0.57 -7.80
N SER A 18 -10.19 0.76 -7.90
CA SER A 18 -11.14 0.00 -7.08
C SER A 18 -11.44 -1.42 -7.59
N SER A 19 -10.78 -1.84 -8.66
CA SER A 19 -11.30 -2.99 -9.36
C SER A 19 -10.32 -3.86 -10.12
N SER A 20 -9.12 -3.48 -10.56
CA SER A 20 -8.32 -4.18 -11.60
C SER A 20 -7.97 -5.68 -11.52
N LEU A 21 -8.20 -6.47 -10.45
CA LEU A 21 -7.36 -7.68 -10.26
C LEU A 21 -8.03 -8.96 -9.73
N SER A 22 -9.03 -9.52 -10.40
CA SER A 22 -9.44 -10.90 -10.04
C SER A 22 -9.65 -11.83 -11.22
N ILE A 23 -8.85 -11.62 -12.28
CA ILE A 23 -9.07 -12.31 -13.56
C ILE A 23 -7.82 -12.91 -14.22
N PHE A 24 -6.68 -12.95 -13.55
CA PHE A 24 -5.55 -13.67 -14.12
C PHE A 24 -5.77 -15.19 -14.02
N SER A 25 -5.37 -15.88 -15.10
CA SER A 25 -5.34 -17.34 -15.27
C SER A 25 -4.93 -18.08 -13.99
N PRO A 26 -5.36 -19.33 -13.75
CA PRO A 26 -4.86 -20.16 -12.64
C PRO A 26 -3.32 -20.27 -12.53
N GLU A 27 -2.56 -19.80 -13.51
CA GLU A 27 -1.09 -19.81 -13.53
C GLU A 27 -0.41 -18.47 -13.19
N MET A 28 -1.10 -17.32 -13.25
CA MET A 28 -0.51 -16.00 -12.93
C MET A 28 -0.89 -15.56 -11.52
N ASN A 29 0.11 -15.48 -10.65
CA ASN A 29 -0.03 -15.03 -9.28
C ASN A 29 -0.21 -13.51 -9.20
N ASN A 30 -1.29 -13.02 -8.60
CA ASN A 30 -1.53 -11.58 -8.36
C ASN A 30 -0.34 -10.87 -7.69
N PHE A 31 0.47 -11.61 -6.92
CA PHE A 31 1.64 -11.06 -6.26
C PHE A 31 2.80 -10.77 -7.23
N GLN A 32 3.03 -11.61 -8.25
CA GLN A 32 4.04 -11.33 -9.29
C GLN A 32 3.69 -10.05 -10.06
N LEU A 33 2.40 -9.83 -10.31
CA LEU A 33 1.92 -8.61 -10.94
C LEU A 33 2.12 -7.38 -10.04
N LEU A 34 1.89 -7.50 -8.74
CA LEU A 34 2.25 -6.44 -7.78
C LEU A 34 3.75 -6.13 -7.85
N GLU A 35 4.61 -7.14 -7.85
CA GLU A 35 6.06 -6.92 -7.95
C GLU A 35 6.46 -6.22 -9.26
N TYR A 36 5.84 -6.57 -10.39
CA TYR A 36 6.03 -5.85 -11.66
C TYR A 36 5.67 -4.36 -11.54
N PHE A 37 4.51 -4.03 -10.97
CA PHE A 37 4.10 -2.63 -10.81
C PHE A 37 4.94 -1.87 -9.78
N ILE A 38 5.39 -2.53 -8.71
CA ILE A 38 6.36 -1.94 -7.77
C ILE A 38 7.66 -1.62 -8.51
N LEU A 39 8.19 -2.56 -9.28
CA LEU A 39 9.42 -2.38 -10.05
C LEU A 39 9.30 -1.21 -11.03
N ARG A 40 8.22 -1.17 -11.82
CA ARG A 40 7.99 -0.11 -12.80
C ARG A 40 7.83 1.26 -12.13
N GLU A 41 7.11 1.34 -11.01
CA GLU A 41 6.97 2.62 -10.28
C GLU A 41 8.32 3.10 -9.72
N VAL A 42 9.15 2.19 -9.19
CA VAL A 42 10.50 2.53 -8.71
C VAL A 42 11.40 3.00 -9.85
N ASP A 43 11.36 2.30 -10.99
CA ASP A 43 12.18 2.61 -12.16
C ASP A 43 11.82 3.98 -12.76
N GLN A 44 10.54 4.33 -12.81
CA GLN A 44 10.08 5.63 -13.30
C GLN A 44 10.21 6.76 -12.26
N CYS A 45 10.39 6.44 -10.99
CA CYS A 45 10.48 7.43 -9.93
C CYS A 45 11.83 8.16 -9.93
N LYS A 46 11.78 9.50 -9.93
CA LYS A 46 12.99 10.36 -9.88
C LYS A 46 13.49 10.62 -8.46
N SER A 47 12.62 10.53 -7.46
CA SER A 47 12.95 10.85 -6.07
C SER A 47 12.32 9.86 -5.12
N TRP A 48 13.13 9.25 -4.25
CA TRP A 48 12.64 8.36 -3.19
C TRP A 48 11.56 9.01 -2.31
N SER A 49 11.55 10.34 -2.20
CA SER A 49 10.60 11.08 -1.38
C SER A 49 9.17 11.05 -1.92
N THR A 50 8.97 10.68 -3.19
CA THR A 50 7.64 10.58 -3.82
C THR A 50 7.20 9.14 -4.08
N LEU A 51 8.08 8.16 -3.86
CA LEU A 51 7.79 6.74 -4.06
C LEU A 51 6.55 6.32 -3.29
N PHE A 52 5.59 5.75 -4.01
CA PHE A 52 4.33 5.33 -3.44
C PHE A 52 3.80 6.46 -2.56
N ARG A 53 3.54 7.66 -3.08
CA ARG A 53 2.75 8.68 -2.34
C ARG A 53 1.45 9.02 -3.04
N LEU A 54 1.43 8.83 -4.36
CA LEU A 54 0.27 9.01 -5.20
C LEU A 54 -0.53 7.71 -5.31
N ASN A 55 -1.73 7.81 -5.86
CA ASN A 55 -2.50 6.65 -6.31
C ASN A 55 -1.88 6.14 -7.61
N SER A 56 -1.66 4.84 -7.68
CA SER A 56 -0.95 4.17 -8.77
C SER A 56 -1.36 2.69 -8.81
N PRO A 57 -1.14 1.99 -9.94
CA PRO A 57 -1.44 0.55 -10.02
C PRO A 57 -0.80 -0.28 -8.90
N SER A 58 0.43 0.05 -8.48
CA SER A 58 1.11 -0.67 -7.40
C SER A 58 0.43 -0.44 -6.05
N THR A 59 0.03 0.80 -5.76
CA THR A 59 -0.56 1.19 -4.48
C THR A 59 -2.02 0.77 -4.34
N ASP A 60 -2.71 0.66 -5.46
CA ASP A 60 -4.03 0.07 -5.57
C ASP A 60 -3.99 -1.44 -5.32
N LEU A 61 -3.01 -2.13 -5.92
CA LEU A 61 -2.75 -3.54 -5.68
C LEU A 61 -2.48 -3.83 -4.21
N MET A 62 -1.59 -3.05 -3.60
CA MET A 62 -1.32 -3.11 -2.16
C MET A 62 -2.62 -3.00 -1.35
N SER A 63 -3.48 -2.04 -1.68
CA SER A 63 -4.77 -1.83 -1.01
C SER A 63 -5.73 -3.01 -1.16
N GLN A 64 -5.72 -3.68 -2.33
CA GLN A 64 -6.53 -4.87 -2.57
C GLN A 64 -6.03 -6.08 -1.76
N PHE A 65 -4.71 -6.27 -1.64
CA PHE A 65 -4.15 -7.27 -0.74
C PHE A 65 -4.48 -7.00 0.73
N LEU A 66 -4.46 -5.72 1.14
CA LEU A 66 -4.86 -5.31 2.49
C LEU A 66 -6.36 -5.54 2.76
N SER A 67 -7.16 -5.70 1.71
CA SER A 67 -8.57 -6.08 1.84
C SER A 67 -8.76 -7.56 2.19
N ASN A 68 -7.71 -8.37 2.31
CA ASN A 68 -7.82 -9.74 2.82
C ASN A 68 -8.25 -9.76 4.31
N ASP A 69 -9.06 -10.73 4.72
CA ASP A 69 -9.61 -10.84 6.08
C ASP A 69 -8.54 -10.87 7.18
N ALA A 70 -7.40 -11.54 6.95
CA ALA A 70 -6.30 -11.56 7.90
C ALA A 70 -5.66 -10.18 8.07
N CYS A 71 -5.46 -9.45 6.96
CA CYS A 71 -4.97 -8.07 6.94
C CYS A 71 -5.94 -7.12 7.65
N ARG A 72 -7.24 -7.19 7.31
CA ARG A 72 -8.26 -6.33 7.95
C ARG A 72 -8.34 -6.59 9.45
N THR A 73 -8.34 -7.86 9.87
CA THR A 73 -8.30 -8.25 11.28
C THR A 73 -7.08 -7.69 12.00
N TYR A 74 -5.90 -7.82 11.40
CA TYR A 74 -4.66 -7.27 11.96
C TYR A 74 -4.71 -5.75 12.10
N ILE A 75 -5.07 -5.02 11.05
CA ILE A 75 -5.16 -3.55 11.05
C ILE A 75 -6.22 -3.07 12.06
N SER A 76 -7.34 -3.79 12.18
CA SER A 76 -8.43 -3.45 13.10
C SER A 76 -7.98 -3.41 14.56
N LYS A 77 -6.97 -4.20 14.96
CA LYS A 77 -6.41 -4.19 16.33
C LYS A 77 -5.89 -2.81 16.75
N PHE A 78 -5.38 -2.03 15.80
CA PHE A 78 -4.83 -0.69 16.06
C PHE A 78 -5.85 0.41 15.82
N VAL A 79 -6.75 0.21 14.85
CA VAL A 79 -7.74 1.22 14.44
C VAL A 79 -8.94 1.26 15.38
N LEU A 80 -9.45 0.11 15.80
CA LEU A 80 -10.65 0.02 16.64
C LEU A 80 -10.54 0.80 17.96
N PRO A 81 -9.42 0.72 18.71
CA PRO A 81 -9.26 1.54 19.92
C PRO A 81 -9.35 3.04 19.66
N ILE A 82 -8.80 3.52 18.54
CA ILE A 82 -8.83 4.94 18.15
C ILE A 82 -10.27 5.35 17.83
N VAL A 83 -10.98 4.55 17.04
CA VAL A 83 -12.39 4.80 16.68
C VAL A 83 -13.26 4.89 17.92
N LEU A 84 -13.18 3.91 18.81
CA LEU A 84 -13.98 3.89 20.04
C LEU A 84 -13.64 5.05 20.98
N MET A 85 -12.36 5.43 21.06
CA MET A 85 -11.92 6.58 21.85
C MET A 85 -12.50 7.89 21.28
N VAL A 86 -12.43 8.09 19.96
CA VAL A 86 -12.98 9.30 19.32
C VAL A 86 -14.49 9.36 19.48
N GLU A 87 -15.19 8.23 19.38
CA GLU A 87 -16.66 8.18 19.52
C GLU A 87 -17.16 8.43 20.95
N LYS A 88 -16.41 7.98 21.96
CA LYS A 88 -16.86 8.02 23.37
C LYS A 88 -16.41 9.27 24.12
N SER A 89 -15.32 9.89 23.72
CA SER A 89 -14.66 10.90 24.54
C SER A 89 -15.17 12.32 24.32
N ASN A 90 -15.09 13.13 25.38
CA ASN A 90 -14.99 14.58 25.21
C ASN A 90 -13.64 14.88 24.55
N THR A 91 -13.67 15.40 23.32
CA THR A 91 -12.49 15.50 22.44
C THR A 91 -11.38 16.36 23.00
N ASP A 92 -11.70 17.27 23.92
CA ASP A 92 -10.80 18.33 24.39
C ASP A 92 -9.64 17.81 25.26
N ASN A 93 -9.74 16.59 25.81
CA ASN A 93 -8.69 15.97 26.62
C ASN A 93 -7.78 15.01 25.85
N ILE A 94 -8.03 14.80 24.55
CA ILE A 94 -7.26 13.83 23.76
C ILE A 94 -6.11 14.57 23.08
N VAL A 95 -4.88 14.21 23.45
CA VAL A 95 -3.67 14.69 22.78
C VAL A 95 -3.38 13.79 21.57
N PRO A 96 -3.53 14.28 20.32
CA PRO A 96 -3.42 13.44 19.12
C PRO A 96 -2.06 12.74 18.98
N ARG A 97 -1.00 13.46 19.36
CA ARG A 97 0.38 12.96 19.29
C ARG A 97 0.64 11.78 20.23
N GLU A 98 0.04 11.77 21.41
CA GLU A 98 0.18 10.66 22.36
C GLU A 98 -0.51 9.39 21.86
N VAL A 99 -1.71 9.56 21.29
CA VAL A 99 -2.45 8.46 20.65
C VAL A 99 -1.65 7.88 19.48
N ALA A 100 -1.07 8.74 18.65
CA ALA A 100 -0.21 8.34 17.55
C ALA A 100 1.04 7.56 18.02
N LEU A 101 1.75 8.06 19.05
CA LEU A 101 2.90 7.36 19.64
C LEU A 101 2.52 5.98 20.19
N LYS A 102 1.40 5.90 20.92
CA LYS A 102 0.88 4.63 21.44
C LYS A 102 0.55 3.66 20.30
N THR A 103 -0.04 4.17 19.22
CA THR A 103 -0.39 3.37 18.04
C THR A 103 0.87 2.83 17.36
N ILE A 104 1.90 3.65 17.16
CA ILE A 104 3.20 3.21 16.61
C ILE A 104 3.79 2.09 17.46
N LYS A 105 3.85 2.28 18.78
CA LYS A 105 4.38 1.27 19.71
C LYS A 105 3.60 -0.04 19.65
N GLN A 106 2.27 0.01 19.56
CA GLN A 106 1.45 -1.20 19.41
C GLN A 106 1.74 -1.93 18.10
N VAL A 107 1.92 -1.18 17.00
CA VAL A 107 2.26 -1.74 15.69
C VAL A 107 3.64 -2.39 15.74
N THR A 108 4.67 -1.71 16.25
CA THR A 108 6.04 -2.26 16.31
C THR A 108 6.13 -3.53 17.16
N GLN A 109 5.38 -3.59 18.26
CA GLN A 109 5.32 -4.75 19.15
C GLN A 109 4.50 -5.92 18.62
N SER A 110 3.69 -5.72 17.57
CA SER A 110 2.74 -6.72 17.06
C SER A 110 3.29 -7.59 15.91
N ILE A 111 4.58 -7.49 15.60
CA ILE A 111 5.21 -8.15 14.45
C ILE A 111 4.95 -9.66 14.37
N GLY A 112 4.93 -10.37 15.51
CA GLY A 112 4.67 -11.82 15.55
C GLY A 112 3.25 -12.22 15.15
N GLN A 113 2.32 -11.26 15.03
CA GLN A 113 0.94 -11.47 14.59
C GLN A 113 0.68 -10.88 13.20
N CYS A 114 1.72 -10.36 12.54
CA CYS A 114 1.60 -9.71 11.24
C CYS A 114 1.27 -10.76 10.15
N PRO A 115 0.20 -10.55 9.36
CA PRO A 115 -0.16 -11.46 8.28
C PRO A 115 0.96 -11.59 7.24
N GLU A 116 1.13 -12.80 6.71
CA GLU A 116 2.15 -13.11 5.70
C GLU A 116 2.03 -12.23 4.44
N ILE A 117 0.81 -11.81 4.08
CA ILE A 117 0.57 -10.87 2.97
C ILE A 117 1.33 -9.56 3.20
N ILE A 118 1.17 -8.95 4.38
CA ILE A 118 1.80 -7.67 4.72
C ILE A 118 3.32 -7.82 4.75
N MET A 119 3.82 -8.93 5.33
CA MET A 119 5.26 -9.22 5.35
C MET A 119 5.82 -9.42 3.94
N SER A 120 5.09 -10.14 3.07
CA SER A 120 5.51 -10.39 1.69
C SER A 120 5.62 -9.09 0.90
N ILE A 121 4.60 -8.22 0.97
CA ILE A 121 4.62 -6.92 0.29
C ILE A 121 5.76 -6.04 0.83
N SER A 122 5.95 -6.03 2.15
CA SER A 122 7.04 -5.27 2.79
C SER A 122 8.42 -5.78 2.32
N ASN A 123 8.60 -7.09 2.19
CA ASN A 123 9.81 -7.68 1.63
C ASN A 123 10.04 -7.31 0.16
N SER A 124 9.01 -7.38 -0.69
CA SER A 124 9.11 -6.96 -2.10
C SER A 124 9.46 -5.48 -2.23
N LEU A 125 8.82 -4.62 -1.42
CA LEU A 125 9.14 -3.19 -1.36
C LEU A 125 10.60 -2.97 -0.95
N ARG A 126 11.07 -3.63 0.11
CA ARG A 126 12.48 -3.56 0.51
C ARG A 126 13.40 -3.98 -0.63
N ARG A 127 13.21 -5.20 -1.14
CA ARG A 127 14.07 -5.79 -2.17
C ARG A 127 14.16 -4.92 -3.42
N ILE A 128 13.02 -4.48 -3.94
CA ILE A 128 12.96 -3.74 -5.21
C ILE A 128 13.46 -2.30 -5.03
N VAL A 129 13.03 -1.62 -3.97
CA VAL A 129 13.42 -0.21 -3.74
C VAL A 129 14.90 -0.12 -3.39
N SER A 130 15.46 -1.07 -2.63
CA SER A 130 16.89 -1.09 -2.30
C SER A 130 17.82 -1.19 -3.51
N ILE A 131 17.35 -1.68 -4.67
CA ILE A 131 18.17 -1.72 -5.89
C ILE A 131 18.48 -0.30 -6.39
N LYS A 132 17.48 0.57 -6.43
CA LYS A 132 17.62 1.95 -6.94
C LYS A 132 17.90 2.98 -5.85
N PHE A 133 17.34 2.77 -4.67
CA PHE A 133 17.48 3.66 -3.51
C PHE A 133 17.90 2.86 -2.26
N PRO A 134 19.16 2.40 -2.18
CA PRO A 134 19.64 1.47 -1.14
C PRO A 134 19.39 1.93 0.30
N ASN A 135 19.42 3.24 0.54
CA ASN A 135 19.29 3.83 1.87
C ASN A 135 17.88 4.33 2.20
N HIS A 136 16.90 4.13 1.30
CA HIS A 136 15.56 4.73 1.42
C HIS A 136 14.41 3.73 1.25
N TRP A 137 14.68 2.43 1.28
CA TRP A 137 13.65 1.39 1.17
C TRP A 137 12.65 1.41 2.33
N ASN A 138 13.11 1.82 3.52
CA ASN A 138 12.28 1.98 4.72
C ASN A 138 11.13 2.98 4.50
N ILE A 139 11.32 3.99 3.67
CA ILE A 139 10.28 4.98 3.32
C ILE A 139 9.14 4.32 2.56
N ALA A 140 9.45 3.42 1.62
CA ALA A 140 8.44 2.69 0.87
C ALA A 140 7.63 1.75 1.78
N VAL A 141 8.30 1.04 2.70
CA VAL A 141 7.64 0.16 3.68
C VAL A 141 6.79 0.97 4.67
N ALA A 142 7.31 2.08 5.19
CA ALA A 142 6.57 2.98 6.08
C ALA A 142 5.32 3.56 5.38
N SER A 143 5.46 3.95 4.12
CA SER A 143 4.36 4.42 3.28
C SER A 143 3.27 3.34 3.08
N PHE A 144 3.67 2.09 2.85
CA PHE A 144 2.72 0.98 2.76
C PHE A 144 1.99 0.73 4.09
N ILE A 145 2.71 0.59 5.20
CA ILE A 145 2.13 0.25 6.51
C ILE A 145 1.29 1.41 7.08
N PHE A 146 1.88 2.60 7.21
CA PHE A 146 1.24 3.71 7.90
C PHE A 146 0.38 4.55 6.96
N LEU A 147 0.93 4.99 5.82
CA LEU A 147 0.22 5.89 4.90
C LEU A 147 -0.89 5.19 4.11
N ARG A 148 -0.75 3.91 3.74
CA ARG A 148 -1.75 3.19 2.93
C ARG A 148 -2.60 2.18 3.66
N SER A 149 -2.15 1.68 4.81
CA SER A 149 -2.93 0.71 5.58
C SER A 149 -3.60 1.39 6.76
N ILE A 150 -2.81 1.83 7.75
CA ILE A 150 -3.34 2.28 9.04
C ILE A 150 -4.05 3.63 8.93
N SER A 151 -3.42 4.65 8.34
CA SER A 151 -4.02 5.99 8.26
C SER A 151 -5.35 6.02 7.50
N PRO A 152 -5.49 5.40 6.30
CA PRO A 152 -6.77 5.35 5.61
C PRO A 152 -7.82 4.55 6.38
N ALA A 153 -7.42 3.49 7.08
CA ALA A 153 -8.32 2.72 7.93
C ALA A 153 -8.76 3.49 9.17
N ILE A 154 -7.90 4.36 9.74
CA ILE A 154 -8.34 5.32 10.75
C ILE A 154 -9.40 6.20 10.13
N VAL A 155 -9.12 6.92 9.03
CA VAL A 155 -10.05 7.89 8.40
C VAL A 155 -11.38 7.26 7.96
N THR A 156 -11.36 6.06 7.38
CA THR A 156 -12.54 5.35 6.86
C THR A 156 -12.56 3.90 7.38
N PRO A 157 -12.89 3.70 8.66
CA PRO A 157 -12.82 2.40 9.34
C PRO A 157 -13.84 1.38 8.81
N GLU A 158 -14.89 1.85 8.15
CA GLU A 158 -15.89 1.01 7.49
C GLU A 158 -15.27 0.14 6.39
N LYS A 159 -14.19 0.60 5.74
CA LYS A 159 -13.46 -0.17 4.71
C LYS A 159 -12.80 -1.43 5.25
N ILE A 160 -12.49 -1.45 6.54
CA ILE A 160 -11.94 -2.64 7.23
C ILE A 160 -12.99 -3.40 8.03
N GLY A 161 -14.27 -3.03 7.91
CA GLY A 161 -15.39 -3.70 8.56
C GLY A 161 -15.73 -3.19 9.97
N ILE A 162 -15.12 -2.07 10.40
CA ILE A 162 -15.46 -1.44 11.68
C ILE A 162 -16.66 -0.53 11.45
N LYS A 163 -17.76 -0.80 12.16
CA LYS A 163 -18.96 0.05 12.14
C LYS A 163 -18.72 1.29 12.97
N CYS A 164 -19.01 2.46 12.40
CA CYS A 164 -18.92 3.74 13.08
C CYS A 164 -20.26 4.41 13.28
N LYS A 165 -20.37 5.16 14.38
CA LYS A 165 -21.43 6.12 14.60
C LYS A 165 -21.17 7.38 13.78
N LYS A 166 -22.23 8.17 13.56
CA LYS A 166 -22.09 9.50 12.95
C LYS A 166 -21.30 10.40 13.90
N LEU A 167 -20.09 10.76 13.50
CA LEU A 167 -19.21 11.67 14.26
C LEU A 167 -19.68 13.13 14.19
N THR A 168 -19.36 13.91 15.21
CA THR A 168 -19.40 15.39 15.16
C THR A 168 -18.20 15.93 14.39
N ASP A 169 -18.22 17.21 14.01
CA ASP A 169 -17.09 17.82 13.30
C ASP A 169 -15.81 17.83 14.14
N LYS A 170 -15.92 18.16 15.44
CA LYS A 170 -14.78 18.05 16.40
C LYS A 170 -14.17 16.65 16.44
N GLN A 171 -15.00 15.60 16.41
CA GLN A 171 -14.52 14.22 16.40
C GLN A 171 -13.84 13.86 15.08
N ARG A 172 -14.34 14.36 13.95
CA ARG A 172 -13.67 14.21 12.64
C ARG A 172 -12.32 14.93 12.62
N ASP A 173 -12.25 16.15 13.16
CA ASP A 173 -11.02 16.94 13.22
C ASP A 173 -9.98 16.28 14.12
N LEU A 174 -10.39 15.76 15.28
CA LEU A 174 -9.53 14.99 16.18
C LEU A 174 -8.94 13.76 15.48
N LYS A 175 -9.79 13.02 14.76
CA LYS A 175 -9.40 11.83 14.01
C LYS A 175 -8.36 12.16 12.92
N LEU A 176 -8.54 13.25 12.18
CA LEU A 176 -7.57 13.74 11.20
C LEU A 176 -6.28 14.22 11.88
N SER A 177 -6.38 14.86 13.03
CA SER A 177 -5.22 15.32 13.81
C SER A 177 -4.37 14.14 14.29
N ILE A 178 -5.00 13.05 14.74
CA ILE A 178 -4.29 11.81 15.12
C ILE A 178 -3.54 11.23 13.92
N VAL A 179 -4.19 11.17 12.75
CA VAL A 179 -3.57 10.69 11.51
C VAL A 179 -2.40 11.57 11.09
N LYS A 180 -2.53 12.89 11.19
CA LYS A 180 -1.45 13.84 10.88
C LYS A 180 -0.26 13.64 11.81
N SER A 181 -0.50 13.57 13.13
CA SER A 181 0.57 13.29 14.10
C SER A 181 1.23 11.93 13.87
N LEU A 182 0.47 10.89 13.50
CA LEU A 182 1.00 9.58 13.14
C LEU A 182 1.98 9.67 11.96
N GLN A 183 1.58 10.38 10.90
CA GLN A 183 2.43 10.56 9.72
C GLN A 183 3.67 11.41 10.00
N GLU A 184 3.53 12.50 10.76
CA GLU A 184 4.65 13.34 11.18
C GLU A 184 5.69 12.54 11.98
N LEU A 185 5.24 11.75 12.97
CA LEU A 185 6.12 10.93 13.78
C LEU A 185 6.86 9.87 12.95
N VAL A 186 6.14 9.11 12.12
CA VAL A 186 6.75 8.09 11.25
C VAL A 186 7.75 8.72 10.28
N ASN A 187 7.39 9.82 9.63
CA ASN A 187 8.27 10.52 8.69
C ASN A 187 9.53 11.07 9.38
N SER A 188 9.40 11.57 10.62
CA SER A 188 10.55 12.08 11.38
C SER A 188 11.55 10.99 11.77
N SER A 189 11.09 9.77 12.04
CA SER A 189 11.96 8.64 12.40
C SER A 189 12.67 8.03 11.18
N ILE A 190 12.05 8.05 9.99
CA ILE A 190 12.64 7.44 8.78
C ILE A 190 13.52 8.40 7.96
N SER A 191 13.40 9.71 8.16
CA SER A 191 14.15 10.72 7.38
C SER A 191 15.59 10.91 7.88
N LYS A 192 15.94 10.32 9.02
CA LYS A 192 17.32 10.31 9.51
C LYS A 192 18.09 9.19 8.78
N PRO A 193 19.26 9.46 8.21
CA PRO A 193 20.01 8.45 7.48
C PRO A 193 20.32 7.26 8.39
N THR A 194 19.92 6.06 7.96
CA THR A 194 20.38 4.79 8.55
C THR A 194 21.89 4.70 8.38
N SER A 195 22.65 5.14 9.37
CA SER A 195 24.06 4.81 9.52
C SER A 195 24.19 3.33 9.84
N SER A 196 24.10 2.48 8.82
CA SER A 196 24.47 1.07 8.94
C SER A 196 24.96 0.51 7.61
N SER A 197 26.07 1.08 7.13
CA SER A 197 27.05 0.38 6.31
C SER A 197 28.43 0.78 6.80
N SER A 198 28.94 0.07 7.81
CA SER A 198 30.37 -0.14 8.04
C SER A 198 30.56 -1.10 9.23
N LEU A 199 30.98 -2.32 8.91
CA LEU A 199 31.83 -3.11 9.79
C LEU A 199 33.17 -2.37 9.89
N SER A 200 33.34 -1.50 10.88
CA SER A 200 34.66 -1.13 11.43
C SER A 200 34.54 -0.06 12.50
N SER A 201 35.17 -0.35 13.63
CA SER A 201 35.81 0.58 14.57
C SER A 201 34.97 1.19 15.69
N LEU A 202 35.54 0.99 16.88
CA LEU A 202 35.17 1.46 18.20
C LEU A 202 35.31 2.99 18.33
N GLU A 203 34.57 3.52 19.31
CA GLU A 203 34.82 4.76 20.09
C GLU A 203 34.78 6.10 19.33
N GLU A 204 33.71 6.88 19.54
CA GLU A 204 33.71 8.06 20.43
C GLU A 204 32.33 8.75 20.45
N GLU A 205 31.88 9.09 21.66
CA GLU A 205 30.62 9.76 21.98
C GLU A 205 30.64 11.25 21.65
N ALA A 206 29.50 11.81 21.22
CA ALA A 206 29.04 13.12 21.69
C ALA A 206 27.56 13.39 21.35
N CYS A 207 26.75 13.46 22.42
CA CYS A 207 25.66 14.41 22.65
C CYS A 207 24.51 14.50 21.62
N CYS A 208 23.45 13.72 21.88
CA CYS A 208 22.07 14.22 22.03
C CYS A 208 21.15 13.06 22.44
N GLU A 209 20.62 13.12 23.66
CA GLU A 209 19.58 12.22 24.17
C GLU A 209 18.36 12.20 23.24
N THR A 210 18.31 11.19 22.36
CA THR A 210 17.07 10.76 21.69
C THR A 210 16.91 9.26 21.95
N ASP A 211 16.63 8.96 23.22
CA ASP A 211 16.50 7.61 23.76
C ASP A 211 15.47 6.74 23.01
N GLY A 212 15.95 5.62 22.47
CA GLY A 212 15.22 4.37 22.21
C GLY A 212 14.15 4.34 21.11
N LYS A 213 13.57 5.47 20.69
CA LYS A 213 12.37 5.49 19.82
C LYS A 213 12.66 5.26 18.34
N ASP A 214 13.75 5.81 17.81
CA ASP A 214 14.12 5.68 16.39
C ASP A 214 14.65 4.26 16.06
N LYS A 215 15.16 3.55 17.08
CA LYS A 215 15.59 2.15 16.94
C LYS A 215 14.41 1.19 16.77
N ASP A 216 13.27 1.46 17.40
CA ASP A 216 12.10 0.55 17.40
C ASP A 216 11.41 0.48 16.02
N LEU A 217 11.21 1.62 15.35
CA LEU A 217 10.62 1.64 14.00
C LEU A 217 11.56 1.05 12.95
N THR A 218 12.86 1.34 13.04
CA THR A 218 13.86 0.81 12.12
C THR A 218 14.02 -0.70 12.28
N ASP A 219 14.06 -1.21 13.52
CA ASP A 219 14.04 -2.65 13.80
C ASP A 219 12.77 -3.30 13.27
N TYR A 220 11.61 -2.70 13.54
CA TYR A 220 10.33 -3.17 13.03
C TYR A 220 10.32 -3.27 11.49
N PHE A 221 10.77 -2.24 10.77
CA PHE A 221 10.82 -2.28 9.30
C PHE A 221 11.79 -3.31 8.78
N ASN A 222 12.91 -3.53 9.46
CA ASN A 222 13.82 -4.63 9.11
C ASN A 222 13.10 -5.97 9.24
N ARG A 223 12.48 -6.23 10.40
CA ARG A 223 11.84 -7.51 10.73
C ARG A 223 10.60 -7.81 9.89
N ILE A 224 9.73 -6.83 9.65
CA ILE A 224 8.53 -7.01 8.81
C ILE A 224 8.87 -7.25 7.34
N SER A 225 10.05 -6.80 6.92
CA SER A 225 10.54 -6.99 5.56
C SER A 225 11.47 -8.19 5.41
N VAL A 226 11.64 -9.01 6.46
CA VAL A 226 12.31 -10.33 6.34
C VAL A 226 11.28 -11.37 5.91
N THR A 227 11.67 -12.21 4.94
CA THR A 227 10.83 -13.30 4.45
C THR A 227 10.73 -14.43 5.48
N PRO A 228 9.53 -14.86 5.89
CA PRO A 228 9.38 -16.20 6.45
C PRO A 228 9.78 -17.26 5.41
N ASN A 229 10.75 -18.12 5.67
CA ASN A 229 11.20 -19.17 4.75
C ASN A 229 10.02 -20.03 4.24
N ASN A 230 9.46 -19.73 3.07
CA ASN A 230 8.48 -20.58 2.42
C ASN A 230 8.53 -20.39 0.89
N PRO A 231 8.99 -21.40 0.12
CA PRO A 231 9.15 -21.33 -1.33
C PRO A 231 7.84 -21.34 -2.13
N ASP A 232 6.69 -21.65 -1.50
CA ASP A 232 5.39 -21.89 -2.19
C ASP A 232 4.47 -20.65 -2.31
N ARG A 233 5.01 -19.43 -2.09
CA ARG A 233 4.21 -18.19 -1.92
C ARG A 233 3.40 -17.78 -3.14
N THR A 234 3.74 -18.28 -4.32
CA THR A 234 3.12 -17.78 -5.54
C THR A 234 1.68 -18.22 -5.77
N GLN A 235 1.17 -19.20 -5.02
CA GLN A 235 -0.16 -19.75 -5.33
C GLN A 235 -1.29 -19.29 -4.41
N ARG A 236 -1.01 -18.51 -3.35
CA ARG A 236 -1.96 -18.39 -2.21
C ARG A 236 -2.74 -17.08 -2.09
N PHE A 237 -2.35 -16.00 -2.76
CA PHE A 237 -3.02 -14.70 -2.54
C PHE A 237 -4.07 -14.41 -3.63
N LYS A 238 -5.30 -14.86 -3.38
CA LYS A 238 -6.47 -14.63 -4.23
C LYS A 238 -7.21 -13.36 -3.81
N ILE A 239 -7.52 -12.51 -4.79
CA ILE A 239 -8.35 -11.30 -4.60
C ILE A 239 -9.84 -11.68 -4.66
N SER A 240 -10.66 -11.06 -3.81
CA SER A 240 -12.08 -11.38 -3.64
C SER A 240 -12.89 -11.21 -4.95
N PRO A 241 -13.86 -12.11 -5.26
CA PRO A 241 -14.63 -12.09 -6.51
C PRO A 241 -15.42 -10.80 -6.79
N GLN A 242 -15.80 -10.06 -5.75
CA GLN A 242 -16.60 -8.84 -5.85
C GLN A 242 -15.91 -7.71 -6.64
N TYR A 243 -14.60 -7.81 -6.83
CA TYR A 243 -13.83 -6.81 -7.57
C TYR A 243 -13.63 -7.15 -9.07
N ARG A 244 -14.10 -8.33 -9.55
CA ARG A 244 -13.79 -8.91 -10.89
C ARG A 244 -14.18 -8.09 -12.11
N ASN A 245 -15.40 -7.58 -12.22
CA ASN A 245 -15.89 -7.10 -13.53
C ASN A 245 -15.39 -5.70 -13.88
N LYS A 246 -15.26 -4.85 -12.87
CA LYS A 246 -14.66 -3.52 -13.02
C LYS A 246 -13.13 -3.66 -13.19
N SER A 247 -12.57 -4.86 -12.94
CA SER A 247 -11.14 -5.14 -13.09
C SER A 247 -10.65 -5.08 -14.52
N THR A 248 -11.36 -5.83 -15.37
CA THR A 248 -11.01 -6.08 -16.76
C THR A 248 -10.95 -4.77 -17.51
N TYR A 249 -11.94 -3.91 -17.26
CA TYR A 249 -12.10 -2.65 -17.95
C TYR A 249 -10.93 -1.69 -17.70
N ASN A 250 -10.51 -1.56 -16.44
CA ASN A 250 -9.42 -0.65 -16.06
C ASN A 250 -8.05 -1.13 -16.53
N LEU A 251 -7.81 -2.44 -16.47
CA LEU A 251 -6.58 -3.03 -16.99
C LEU A 251 -6.49 -2.88 -18.51
N LYS A 252 -7.62 -2.99 -19.23
CA LYS A 252 -7.71 -2.70 -20.66
C LYS A 252 -7.36 -1.25 -21.00
N GLN A 253 -7.87 -0.30 -20.21
CA GLN A 253 -7.51 1.11 -20.36
C GLN A 253 -6.01 1.32 -20.11
N TYR A 254 -5.45 0.74 -19.04
CA TYR A 254 -4.02 0.86 -18.76
C TYR A 254 -3.12 0.28 -19.86
N VAL A 255 -3.46 -0.90 -20.40
CA VAL A 255 -2.71 -1.50 -21.51
C VAL A 255 -2.78 -0.59 -22.74
N ASN A 256 -3.95 -0.02 -23.04
CA ASN A 256 -4.10 0.92 -24.14
C ASN A 256 -3.29 2.21 -23.91
N ASP A 257 -3.33 2.78 -22.70
CA ASP A 257 -2.64 4.02 -22.34
C ASP A 257 -1.11 3.84 -22.24
N SER A 258 -0.66 2.63 -21.89
CA SER A 258 0.76 2.27 -21.77
C SER A 258 1.40 1.89 -23.11
N ARG A 259 0.60 1.79 -24.17
CA ARG A 259 1.06 1.41 -25.50
C ARG A 259 1.64 2.64 -26.19
N ASN A 260 2.96 2.70 -26.22
CA ASN A 260 3.73 3.66 -27.01
C ASN A 260 4.75 2.93 -27.90
N GLU A 261 5.33 3.64 -28.87
CA GLU A 261 6.30 3.07 -29.84
C GLU A 261 7.46 2.33 -29.16
N GLU A 262 7.83 2.73 -27.94
CA GLU A 262 8.94 2.13 -27.18
C GLU A 262 8.60 0.78 -26.51
N ASN A 263 7.32 0.52 -26.18
CA ASN A 263 6.92 -0.65 -25.39
C ASN A 263 5.93 -1.58 -26.13
N LEU A 264 5.82 -1.43 -27.45
CA LEU A 264 4.90 -2.20 -28.29
C LEU A 264 5.10 -3.73 -28.23
N ASN A 265 6.32 -4.15 -27.89
CA ASN A 265 6.72 -5.55 -27.76
C ASN A 265 7.00 -5.97 -26.31
N ASP A 266 6.56 -5.21 -25.30
CA ASP A 266 6.71 -5.63 -23.90
C ASP A 266 5.96 -6.98 -23.70
N PRO A 267 6.70 -8.07 -23.42
CA PRO A 267 6.11 -9.42 -23.37
C PRO A 267 5.09 -9.56 -22.24
N VAL A 268 5.19 -8.73 -21.18
CA VAL A 268 4.23 -8.71 -20.08
C VAL A 268 2.95 -8.01 -20.53
N LEU A 269 3.05 -6.86 -21.22
CA LEU A 269 1.86 -6.16 -21.74
C LEU A 269 1.11 -7.03 -22.77
N LEU A 270 1.83 -7.70 -23.66
CA LEU A 270 1.26 -8.64 -24.62
C LEU A 270 0.54 -9.80 -23.93
N LYS A 271 1.15 -10.38 -22.88
CA LYS A 271 0.51 -11.46 -22.12
C LYS A 271 -0.72 -10.97 -21.36
N VAL A 272 -0.69 -9.75 -20.84
CA VAL A 272 -1.85 -9.13 -20.18
C VAL A 272 -2.98 -8.91 -21.19
N GLU A 273 -2.69 -8.47 -22.41
CA GLU A 273 -3.67 -8.29 -23.51
C GLU A 273 -4.30 -9.63 -23.93
N GLU A 274 -3.49 -10.67 -24.08
CA GLU A 274 -3.96 -12.04 -24.38
C GLU A 274 -4.93 -12.55 -23.30
N VAL A 275 -4.59 -12.33 -22.02
CA VAL A 275 -5.46 -12.70 -20.90
C VAL A 275 -6.76 -11.89 -20.92
N LEU A 276 -6.69 -10.57 -21.19
CA LEU A 276 -7.88 -9.72 -21.31
C LEU A 276 -8.83 -10.20 -22.41
N LEU A 277 -8.31 -10.59 -23.56
CA LEU A 277 -9.10 -11.14 -24.67
C LEU A 277 -9.80 -12.44 -24.26
N ALA A 278 -9.07 -13.39 -23.65
CA ALA A 278 -9.63 -14.66 -23.19
C ALA A 278 -10.76 -14.47 -22.15
N ILE A 279 -10.68 -13.41 -21.34
CA ILE A 279 -11.72 -13.05 -20.37
C ILE A 279 -12.99 -12.56 -21.07
N GLU A 280 -12.85 -11.69 -22.07
CA GLU A 280 -13.97 -11.16 -22.83
C GLU A 280 -14.72 -12.28 -23.55
N GLU A 281 -13.99 -13.23 -24.12
CA GLU A 281 -14.55 -14.44 -24.73
C GLU A 281 -15.34 -15.28 -23.72
N LYS A 282 -14.75 -15.55 -22.54
CA LYS A 282 -15.42 -16.31 -21.47
C LYS A 282 -16.66 -15.60 -20.93
N GLN A 283 -16.60 -14.28 -20.74
CA GLN A 283 -17.75 -13.50 -20.28
C GLN A 283 -18.87 -13.45 -21.34
N SER A 284 -18.51 -13.30 -22.61
CA SER A 284 -19.43 -13.37 -23.74
C SER A 284 -20.13 -14.73 -23.81
N PHE A 285 -19.36 -15.82 -23.67
CA PHE A 285 -19.89 -17.19 -23.60
C PHE A 285 -20.84 -17.40 -22.42
N MET A 286 -20.47 -16.97 -21.21
CA MET A 286 -21.33 -17.09 -20.03
C MET A 286 -22.63 -16.26 -20.14
N LYS A 287 -22.58 -15.08 -20.80
CA LYS A 287 -23.78 -14.29 -21.12
C LYS A 287 -24.68 -15.02 -22.11
N LYS A 288 -24.12 -15.69 -23.14
CA LYS A 288 -24.87 -16.51 -24.10
C LYS A 288 -25.54 -17.71 -23.39
N LEU A 289 -24.82 -18.44 -22.56
CA LEU A 289 -25.38 -19.54 -21.76
C LEU A 289 -26.54 -19.08 -20.87
N LYS A 290 -26.39 -17.96 -20.16
CA LYS A 290 -27.47 -17.42 -19.32
C LYS A 290 -28.72 -17.00 -20.10
N LYS A 291 -28.61 -16.71 -21.40
CA LYS A 291 -29.76 -16.45 -22.28
C LYS A 291 -30.43 -17.74 -22.77
N ILE A 292 -29.72 -18.86 -22.80
CA ILE A 292 -30.25 -20.16 -23.21
C ILE A 292 -31.02 -20.83 -22.05
N PHE A 293 -30.57 -20.61 -20.82
CA PHE A 293 -31.18 -21.19 -19.61
C PHE A 293 -32.17 -20.24 -18.89
N LYS A 294 -32.72 -19.26 -19.61
CA LYS A 294 -33.79 -18.36 -19.16
C LYS A 294 -34.99 -18.53 -20.06
#